data_AF-A0A3C2B450-F1
#
_entry.id   AF-A0A3C2B450-F1
#
_cell.length_a   1.000
_cell.length_b   1.000
_cell.length_c   1.000
_cell.angle_alpha   90.00
_cell.angle_beta   90.00
_cell.angle_gamma   90.00
#
_symmetry.space_group_name_H-M   'P 1'
#
loop_
_entity.id
_entity.type
_entity.pdbx_description
1 polymer ?
#
loop_
_entity_poly.entity_id
_entity_poly.type
_entity_poly.pdbx_seq_one_letter_code
_entity_poly.pdbx_strand_id
1 'polypeptide(L)'
;MGTDALVGGRRLLRLALRRDRVRIAVWAASTAAIVGLSAVSVRDLYDTVERRRGYALLARDNAAIIVQAGPGYGLDGDPSVGAILMNEVGVWTFILVAVLGLMMTTRHPRNEEETGRAELLRAKPIGRHAA
;
A
#
# COMPACT_ATOMS: atom_id res chain seq x y z
N MET A 1 -3.32 28.46 -23.77
CA MET A 1 -4.04 27.79 -22.65
C MET A 1 -3.01 27.40 -21.63
N GLY A 2 -2.88 28.24 -20.59
CA GLY A 2 -1.63 28.49 -19.90
C GLY A 2 -1.28 27.52 -18.79
N THR A 3 0.01 27.22 -18.71
CA THR A 3 0.73 26.60 -17.60
C THR A 3 0.59 27.35 -16.25
N ASP A 4 -0.09 28.50 -16.26
CA ASP A 4 -0.37 29.34 -15.08
C ASP A 4 -1.32 28.69 -14.07
N ALA A 5 -2.11 27.70 -14.50
CA ALA A 5 -3.02 26.96 -13.63
C ALA A 5 -2.31 26.17 -12.50
N LEU A 6 -1.07 25.76 -12.73
CA LEU A 6 -0.28 24.93 -11.80
C LEU A 6 0.87 25.70 -11.12
N VAL A 7 0.93 27.03 -11.29
CA VAL A 7 1.98 27.86 -10.68
C VAL A 7 1.89 27.74 -9.15
N GLY A 8 2.96 27.23 -8.54
CA GLY A 8 3.05 26.99 -7.09
C GLY A 8 2.75 25.55 -6.65
N GLY A 9 2.01 24.76 -7.44
CA GLY A 9 1.60 23.39 -7.08
C GLY A 9 2.78 22.45 -6.84
N ARG A 10 3.86 22.57 -7.63
CA ARG A 10 5.09 21.76 -7.44
C ARG A 10 5.82 22.07 -6.13
N ARG A 11 5.73 23.30 -5.61
CA ARG A 11 6.34 23.71 -4.34
C ARG A 11 5.52 23.18 -3.16
N LEU A 12 4.20 23.24 -3.25
CA LEU A 12 3.28 22.68 -2.26
C LEU A 12 3.38 21.15 -2.21
N LEU A 13 3.39 20.47 -3.36
CA LEU A 13 3.60 19.03 -3.44
C LEU A 13 4.93 18.60 -2.81
N ARG A 14 6.02 19.32 -3.08
CA ARG A 14 7.33 19.04 -2.47
C ARG A 14 7.31 19.23 -0.96
N LEU A 15 6.59 20.23 -0.45
CA LEU A 15 6.44 20.47 0.98
C LEU A 15 5.63 19.35 1.66
N ALA A 16 4.49 18.97 1.06
CA ALA A 16 3.66 17.87 1.53
C ALA A 16 4.45 16.55 1.57
N LEU A 17 5.14 16.20 0.49
CA LEU A 17 5.98 15.00 0.42
C LEU A 17 7.12 15.02 1.46
N ARG A 18 7.74 16.19 1.71
CA ARG A 18 8.79 16.32 2.74
C ARG A 18 8.25 16.16 4.16
N ARG A 19 7.01 16.58 4.41
CA ARG A 19 6.35 16.44 5.71
C ARG A 19 5.94 14.99 5.95
N ASP A 20 5.44 14.32 4.92
CA ASP A 20 4.89 12.98 5.04
C ASP A 20 5.92 11.85 4.87
N ARG A 21 7.14 12.15 4.40
CA ARG A 21 8.20 11.14 4.16
C ARG A 21 8.49 10.25 5.35
N VAL A 22 8.48 10.78 6.58
CA VAL A 22 8.78 9.98 7.78
C VAL A 22 7.66 8.98 8.01
N ARG A 23 6.40 9.40 7.82
CA ARG A 23 5.25 8.54 8.03
C ARG A 23 5.12 7.49 6.93
N ILE A 24 5.34 7.88 5.66
CA ILE A 24 5.44 6.95 4.54
C ILE A 24 6.54 5.92 4.81
N ALA A 25 7.73 6.38 5.22
CA ALA A 25 8.86 5.50 5.50
C ALA A 25 8.58 4.54 6.65
N VAL A 26 8.02 5.02 7.76
CA VAL A 26 7.64 4.17 8.90
C VAL A 26 6.60 3.15 8.49
N TRP A 27 5.55 3.54 7.75
CA TRP A 27 4.56 2.60 7.28
C TRP A 27 5.12 1.57 6.31
N ALA A 28 5.90 2.01 5.32
CA ALA A 28 6.56 1.11 4.38
C ALA A 28 7.48 0.12 5.10
N ALA A 29 8.26 0.60 6.08
CA ALA A 29 9.12 -0.23 6.90
C ALA A 29 8.33 -1.22 7.76
N SER A 30 7.24 -0.79 8.41
CA SER A 30 6.38 -1.67 9.21
C SER A 30 5.71 -2.74 8.35
N THR A 31 5.17 -2.37 7.18
CA THR A 31 4.60 -3.32 6.22
C THR A 31 5.65 -4.32 5.74
N ALA A 32 6.83 -3.84 5.35
CA ALA A 32 7.93 -4.69 4.93
C ALA A 32 8.40 -5.63 6.05
N ALA A 33 8.44 -5.15 7.30
CA ALA A 33 8.76 -5.97 8.46
C ALA A 33 7.72 -7.08 8.66
N ILE A 34 6.42 -6.75 8.65
CA ILE A 34 5.33 -7.74 8.80
C ILE A 34 5.41 -8.82 7.72
N VAL A 35 5.59 -8.41 6.45
CA VAL A 35 5.73 -9.35 5.33
C VAL A 35 7.00 -10.18 5.47
N GLY A 36 8.12 -9.59 5.88
CA GLY A 36 9.39 -10.27 6.11
C GLY A 36 9.33 -11.30 7.24
N LEU A 37 8.71 -10.95 8.37
CA LEU A 37 8.43 -11.87 9.48
C LEU A 37 7.54 -13.04 9.03
N SER A 38 6.51 -12.74 8.24
CA SER A 38 5.63 -13.76 7.67
C SER A 38 6.38 -14.68 6.70
N ALA A 39 7.32 -14.14 5.92
CA ALA A 39 8.15 -14.92 5.00
C ALA A 39 9.02 -15.95 5.73
N VAL A 40 9.57 -15.59 6.90
CA VAL A 40 10.31 -16.52 7.75
C VAL A 40 9.38 -17.63 8.25
N SER A 41 8.23 -17.28 8.81
CA SER A 41 7.25 -18.26 9.29
C SER A 41 6.75 -19.21 8.19
N VAL A 42 6.45 -18.70 7.00
CA VAL A 42 6.00 -19.52 5.85
C VAL A 42 7.13 -20.43 5.36
N ARG A 43 8.37 -19.95 5.32
CA ARG A 43 9.52 -20.78 4.95
C ARG A 43 9.70 -21.94 5.93
N ASP A 44 9.59 -21.69 7.23
CA ASP A 44 9.78 -22.70 8.26
C ASP A 44 8.61 -23.71 8.27
N LEU A 45 7.37 -23.25 8.06
CA LEU A 45 6.19 -24.10 8.02
C LEU A 45 6.12 -24.97 6.76
N TYR A 46 6.61 -24.46 5.63
CA TYR A 46 6.58 -25.12 4.32
C TYR A 46 7.98 -25.41 3.77
N ASP A 47 8.85 -25.94 4.63
CA ASP A 47 10.24 -26.33 4.34
C ASP A 47 10.37 -27.38 3.21
N THR A 48 9.41 -28.31 3.13
CA THR A 48 9.40 -29.49 2.26
C THR A 48 8.49 -29.31 1.05
N VAL A 49 8.83 -30.00 -0.05
CA VAL A 49 8.04 -29.94 -1.30
C VAL A 49 6.65 -30.53 -1.10
N GLU A 50 6.53 -31.58 -0.29
CA GLU A 50 5.28 -32.27 0.02
C GLU A 50 4.30 -31.34 0.74
N ARG A 51 4.78 -30.58 1.75
CA ARG A 51 3.96 -29.58 2.46
C ARG A 51 3.50 -28.46 1.54
N ARG A 52 4.37 -28.00 0.64
CA ARG A 52 4.02 -26.97 -0.36
C ARG A 52 2.96 -27.46 -1.34
N ARG A 53 3.08 -28.69 -1.84
CA ARG A 53 2.06 -29.31 -2.71
C ARG A 53 0.74 -29.52 -1.98
N GLY A 54 0.78 -29.96 -0.72
CA GLY A 54 -0.41 -30.09 0.12
C GLY A 54 -1.15 -28.76 0.28
N TYR A 55 -0.42 -27.67 0.50
CA TYR A 55 -1.00 -26.32 0.51
C TYR A 55 -1.65 -25.95 -0.82
N ALA A 56 -0.97 -26.18 -1.94
CA ALA A 56 -1.52 -25.85 -3.26
C ALA A 56 -2.81 -26.59 -3.57
N LEU A 57 -2.94 -27.86 -3.17
CA LEU A 57 -4.19 -28.61 -3.30
C LEU A 57 -5.31 -27.97 -2.47
N LEU A 58 -5.05 -27.69 -1.19
CA LEU A 58 -6.02 -27.05 -0.29
C LEU A 58 -6.45 -25.67 -0.78
N ALA A 59 -5.50 -24.86 -1.23
CA ALA A 59 -5.75 -23.49 -1.66
C ALA A 59 -6.56 -23.43 -2.97
N ARG A 60 -6.41 -24.43 -3.85
CA ARG A 60 -7.14 -24.51 -5.13
C ARG A 60 -8.51 -25.18 -5.01
N ASP A 61 -8.68 -26.10 -4.06
CA ASP A 61 -9.96 -26.80 -3.88
C ASP A 61 -10.95 -26.01 -3.01
N ASN A 62 -10.47 -24.96 -2.32
CA ASN A 62 -11.30 -24.15 -1.44
C ASN A 62 -11.69 -22.81 -2.09
N ALA A 63 -12.97 -22.69 -2.45
CA ALA A 63 -13.54 -21.46 -3.03
C ALA A 63 -13.35 -20.22 -2.14
N ALA A 64 -13.34 -20.37 -0.80
CA ALA A 64 -13.11 -19.24 0.10
C ALA A 64 -11.67 -18.73 0.00
N ILE A 65 -10.69 -19.64 -0.11
CA ILE A 65 -9.27 -19.28 -0.27
C ILE A 65 -9.06 -18.65 -1.65
N ILE A 66 -9.72 -19.15 -2.69
CA ILE A 66 -9.65 -18.56 -4.03
C ILE A 66 -10.20 -17.12 -4.07
N VAL A 67 -11.33 -16.88 -3.40
CA VAL A 67 -11.90 -15.52 -3.32
C VAL A 67 -10.99 -14.59 -2.52
N GLN A 68 -10.41 -15.10 -1.43
CA GLN A 68 -9.51 -14.32 -0.60
C GLN A 68 -8.20 -14.03 -1.34
N ALA A 69 -7.42 -15.05 -1.64
CA ALA A 69 -6.03 -14.94 -2.08
C ALA A 69 -5.85 -14.96 -3.61
N GLY A 70 -6.94 -15.20 -4.36
CA GLY A 70 -6.92 -15.35 -5.81
C GLY A 70 -6.80 -16.82 -6.25
N PRO A 71 -6.76 -17.09 -7.57
CA PRO A 71 -6.78 -18.44 -8.13
C PRO A 71 -5.49 -19.26 -7.91
N GLY A 72 -4.60 -18.83 -7.00
CA GLY A 72 -3.36 -19.53 -6.69
C GLY A 72 -2.28 -19.34 -7.75
N TYR A 73 -2.09 -18.12 -8.25
CA TYR A 73 -1.02 -17.82 -9.21
C TYR A 73 0.35 -18.25 -8.67
N GLY A 74 1.03 -19.16 -9.38
CA GLY A 74 2.33 -19.70 -8.96
C GLY A 74 2.28 -20.91 -8.02
N LEU A 75 1.09 -21.50 -7.81
CA LEU A 75 0.89 -22.78 -7.11
C LEU A 75 0.83 -23.99 -8.06
N ASP A 76 1.09 -23.81 -9.35
CA ASP A 76 1.10 -24.90 -10.33
C ASP A 76 2.38 -25.75 -10.23
N GLY A 77 2.23 -27.08 -10.16
CA GLY A 77 3.34 -28.01 -10.11
C GLY A 77 4.09 -28.00 -8.77
N ASP A 78 5.17 -27.23 -8.69
CA ASP A 78 6.01 -27.08 -7.49
C ASP A 78 5.91 -25.66 -6.93
N PRO A 79 5.05 -25.44 -5.93
CA PRO A 79 4.83 -24.12 -5.36
C PRO A 79 6.10 -23.59 -4.72
N SER A 80 6.45 -22.35 -5.05
CA SER A 80 7.53 -21.65 -4.35
C SER A 80 7.04 -21.10 -3.01
N VAL A 81 7.94 -20.95 -2.04
CA VAL A 81 7.64 -20.29 -0.75
C VAL A 81 7.09 -18.87 -0.98
N GLY A 82 7.55 -18.17 -2.01
CA GLY A 82 7.06 -16.85 -2.38
C GLY A 82 5.62 -16.84 -2.88
N ALA A 83 5.20 -17.87 -3.63
CA ALA A 83 3.81 -18.00 -4.09
C ALA A 83 2.85 -18.26 -2.92
N ILE A 84 3.25 -19.14 -1.99
CA ILE A 84 2.48 -19.40 -0.77
C ILE A 84 2.40 -18.15 0.11
N LEU A 85 3.52 -17.45 0.27
CA LEU A 85 3.56 -16.20 1.03
C LEU A 85 2.60 -15.16 0.43
N MET A 86 2.62 -14.98 -0.88
CA MET A 86 1.71 -14.04 -1.55
C MET A 86 0.24 -14.41 -1.31
N ASN A 87 -0.07 -15.70 -1.33
CA ASN A 87 -1.42 -16.20 -1.08
C ASN A 87 -1.88 -15.93 0.37
N GLU A 88 -0.99 -16.13 1.35
CA GLU A 88 -1.30 -15.92 2.77
C GLU A 88 -1.40 -14.44 3.18
N VAL A 89 -0.43 -13.61 2.78
CA VAL A 89 -0.30 -12.24 3.30
C VAL A 89 -0.62 -11.15 2.28
N GLY A 90 -0.77 -11.49 1.00
CA GLY A 90 -0.94 -10.51 -0.08
C GLY A 90 -2.17 -9.62 0.11
N VAL A 91 -3.32 -10.22 0.41
CA VAL A 91 -4.60 -9.50 0.62
C VAL A 91 -4.51 -8.51 1.76
N TRP A 92 -3.96 -8.95 2.90
CA TRP A 92 -3.78 -8.11 4.07
C TRP A 92 -2.83 -6.95 3.77
N THR A 93 -1.78 -7.22 3.00
CA THR A 93 -0.82 -6.18 2.54
C THR A 93 -1.52 -5.16 1.64
N PHE A 94 -2.36 -5.60 0.70
CA PHE A 94 -3.13 -4.69 -0.15
C PHE A 94 -4.11 -3.83 0.64
N ILE A 95 -4.83 -4.42 1.60
CA ILE A 95 -5.72 -3.68 2.50
C ILE A 95 -4.94 -2.63 3.29
N LEU A 96 -3.79 -3.02 3.86
CA LEU A 96 -2.94 -2.13 4.64
C LEU A 96 -2.45 -0.93 3.81
N VAL A 97 -2.02 -1.18 2.56
CA VAL A 97 -1.62 -0.13 1.62
C VAL A 97 -2.80 0.75 1.21
N ALA A 98 -3.98 0.17 0.96
CA ALA A 98 -5.18 0.92 0.63
C ALA A 98 -5.63 1.86 1.77
N VAL A 99 -5.60 1.37 3.02
CA VAL A 99 -5.90 2.17 4.22
C VAL A 99 -4.90 3.31 4.37
N LEU A 100 -3.61 3.06 4.16
CA LEU A 100 -2.59 4.12 4.15
C LEU A 100 -2.91 5.19 3.10
N GLY A 101 -3.24 4.78 1.88
CA GLY A 101 -3.64 5.69 0.81
C GLY A 101 -4.84 6.55 1.20
N LEU A 102 -5.87 5.93 1.79
CA LEU A 102 -7.06 6.63 2.27
C LEU A 102 -6.76 7.61 3.41
N MET A 103 -5.94 7.20 4.39
CA MET A 103 -5.52 8.08 5.49
C MET A 103 -4.69 9.26 5.01
N MET A 104 -3.88 9.08 3.96
CA MET A 104 -3.18 10.19 3.32
C MET A 104 -4.19 11.14 2.68
N THR A 105 -5.05 10.66 1.80
CA THR A 105 -6.03 11.51 1.09
C THR A 105 -6.93 12.31 2.03
N THR A 106 -7.42 11.69 3.12
CA THR A 106 -8.38 12.32 4.04
C THR A 106 -7.78 13.33 5.03
N ARG A 107 -6.48 13.24 5.35
CA ARG A 107 -5.82 14.14 6.32
C ARG A 107 -5.28 15.43 5.72
N HIS A 108 -4.98 15.43 4.42
CA HIS A 108 -4.51 16.62 3.72
C HIS A 108 -5.50 17.79 3.74
N PRO A 109 -6.81 17.61 3.45
CA PRO A 109 -7.76 18.73 3.39
C PRO A 109 -8.16 19.25 4.78
N ARG A 110 -8.35 18.37 5.76
CA ARG A 110 -8.88 18.73 7.09
C ARG A 110 -7.94 19.66 7.88
N ASN A 111 -6.64 19.48 7.69
CA ASN A 111 -5.61 20.28 8.34
C ASN A 111 -5.47 21.68 7.71
N GLU A 112 -5.90 21.83 6.45
CA GLU A 112 -5.88 23.11 5.73
C GLU A 112 -7.10 23.99 6.07
N GLU A 113 -8.25 23.36 6.36
CA GLU A 113 -9.46 24.03 6.83
C GLU A 113 -9.31 24.57 8.27
N GLU A 114 -8.82 23.75 9.21
CA GLU A 114 -8.67 24.15 10.62
C GLU A 114 -7.60 25.24 10.85
N THR A 115 -6.62 25.36 9.95
CA THR A 115 -5.55 26.35 10.09
C THR A 115 -5.76 27.63 9.28
N GLY A 116 -6.89 27.76 8.54
CA GLY A 116 -7.15 28.91 7.65
C GLY A 116 -6.08 29.10 6.57
N ARG A 117 -5.20 28.11 6.36
CA ARG A 117 -4.06 28.18 5.43
C ARG A 117 -4.53 28.25 3.99
N ALA A 118 -5.65 27.62 3.67
CA ALA A 118 -6.27 27.71 2.36
C ALA A 118 -6.64 29.17 2.00
N GLU A 119 -7.11 29.97 2.97
CA GLU A 119 -7.47 31.37 2.75
C GLU A 119 -6.24 32.27 2.57
N LEU A 120 -5.18 32.04 3.35
CA LEU A 120 -3.89 32.74 3.22
C LEU A 120 -3.16 32.39 1.91
N LEU A 121 -3.33 31.17 1.41
CA LEU A 121 -2.85 30.75 0.10
C LEU A 121 -3.66 31.40 -1.02
N ARG A 122 -4.99 31.48 -0.91
CA ARG A 122 -5.87 32.21 -1.85
C ARG A 122 -5.58 33.71 -1.94
N ALA A 123 -5.02 34.30 -0.89
CA ALA A 123 -4.58 35.70 -0.86
C ALA A 123 -3.25 35.94 -1.62
N LYS A 124 -2.52 34.88 -1.98
CA LYS A 124 -1.31 34.96 -2.82
C LYS A 124 -1.65 34.66 -4.29
N PRO A 125 -0.85 35.14 -5.26
CA PRO A 125 -1.09 34.89 -6.67
C PRO A 125 -0.69 33.45 -7.01
N ILE A 126 -1.52 32.50 -6.62
CA ILE A 126 -1.46 31.09 -7.04
C ILE A 126 -2.66 30.80 -7.93
N GLY A 127 -2.42 30.05 -9.00
CA GLY A 127 -3.45 29.72 -9.98
C GLY A 127 -4.62 28.98 -9.31
N ARG A 128 -5.84 29.21 -9.81
CA ARG A 128 -7.11 28.67 -9.28
C ARG A 128 -7.16 27.13 -9.14
N HIS A 129 -6.21 26.41 -9.74
CA HIS A 129 -6.09 24.95 -9.68
C HIS A 129 -4.91 24.45 -8.82
N ALA A 130 -4.21 25.36 -8.14
CA ALA A 130 -3.09 25.06 -7.24
C ALA A 130 -3.41 25.34 -5.75
N ALA A 131 -4.59 25.89 -5.47
CA ALA A 131 -5.16 26.06 -4.13
C ALA A 131 -6.29 25.05 -3.95
#